data_AF-A0A1X1JFD4-F1
#
_entry.id   AF-A0A1X1JFD4-F1
#
_cell.length_a   1.000
_cell.length_b   1.000
_cell.length_c   1.000
_cell.angle_alpha   90.00
_cell.angle_beta   90.00
_cell.angle_gamma   90.00
#
_symmetry.space_group_name_H-M   'P 1'
#
loop_
_entity.id
_entity.type
_entity.pdbx_description
1 polymer ?
#
loop_
_entity_poly.entity_id
_entity_poly.type
_entity_poly.pdbx_seq_one_letter_code
_entity_poly.pdbx_strand_id
1 'polypeptide(L)'
;MRNNVNKDIQLPMPDPAIPGKIIEIGERLEADHIVSMDRITKMEGFEKMTLKQKLDVLNYEENFIGLSKTANTSKGSKSYREWTRYVKENIPISADFKSTMIAKERELEVVLQNLIDSFN
;
A
#
# COMPACT_ATOMS: atom_id res chain seq x y z
N MET A 1 -11.40 -2.79 8.13
CA MET A 1 -10.55 -2.54 6.97
C MET A 1 -9.10 -2.26 7.34
N ARG A 2 -8.71 -1.11 7.91
CA ARG A 2 -7.29 -0.83 8.24
C ARG A 2 -6.65 -1.86 9.19
N ASN A 3 -7.41 -2.39 10.14
CA ASN A 3 -6.91 -3.45 11.03
C ASN A 3 -6.85 -4.84 10.36
N ASN A 4 -7.49 -5.03 9.20
CA ASN A 4 -7.56 -6.31 8.51
C ASN A 4 -6.17 -6.76 8.05
N VAL A 5 -5.23 -5.82 7.84
CA VAL A 5 -3.83 -6.14 7.50
C VAL A 5 -3.07 -6.85 8.63
N ASN A 6 -3.61 -6.84 9.86
CA ASN A 6 -3.06 -7.58 11.00
C ASN A 6 -3.80 -8.91 11.26
N LYS A 7 -4.81 -9.24 10.45
CA LYS A 7 -5.57 -10.49 10.61
C LYS A 7 -4.64 -11.67 10.29
N ASP A 8 -4.64 -12.66 11.17
CA ASP A 8 -3.86 -13.90 11.01
C ASP A 8 -2.33 -13.72 10.96
N ILE A 9 -1.81 -12.54 11.33
CA ILE A 9 -0.37 -12.27 11.41
C ILE A 9 0.21 -12.92 12.68
N GLN A 10 1.29 -13.67 12.50
CA GLN A 10 2.08 -14.24 13.58
C GLN A 10 3.41 -13.50 13.70
N LEU A 11 3.70 -12.98 14.90
CA LEU A 11 4.93 -12.26 15.22
C LEU A 11 5.78 -13.07 16.22
N PRO A 12 7.12 -12.96 16.18
CA PRO A 12 7.88 -12.09 15.30
C PRO A 12 7.96 -12.63 13.86
N MET A 13 8.13 -11.73 12.89
CA MET A 13 8.34 -12.11 11.50
C MET A 13 9.37 -11.21 10.81
N PRO A 14 10.09 -11.68 9.79
CA PRO A 14 10.91 -10.81 8.96
C PRO A 14 10.08 -9.69 8.32
N ASP A 15 10.62 -8.48 8.27
CA ASP A 15 10.05 -7.39 7.49
C ASP A 15 10.16 -7.74 6.00
N PRO A 16 9.04 -7.91 5.27
CA PRO A 16 9.07 -8.37 3.89
C PRO A 16 9.68 -7.31 2.95
N ALA A 17 9.63 -6.03 3.32
CA ALA A 17 10.09 -4.94 2.47
C ALA A 17 11.53 -4.52 2.78
N ILE A 18 11.96 -4.56 4.04
CA ILE A 18 13.30 -4.14 4.48
C ILE A 18 14.11 -5.36 4.95
N PRO A 19 14.96 -5.95 4.08
CA PRO A 19 15.78 -7.11 4.44
C PRO A 19 16.58 -6.93 5.74
N GLY A 20 16.59 -7.96 6.57
CA GLY A 20 17.32 -7.97 7.84
C GLY A 20 16.62 -7.26 9.00
N LYS A 21 15.43 -6.68 8.80
CA LYS A 21 14.58 -6.19 9.88
C LYS A 21 13.57 -7.26 10.31
N ILE A 22 13.21 -7.23 11.59
CA ILE A 22 12.19 -8.08 12.20
C ILE A 22 11.08 -7.17 12.71
N ILE A 23 9.84 -7.62 12.56
CA ILE A 23 8.65 -7.05 13.18
C ILE A 23 8.42 -7.83 14.46
N GLU A 24 8.55 -7.15 15.60
CA GLU A 24 8.65 -7.78 16.92
C GLU A 24 7.28 -8.07 17.55
N ILE A 25 7.26 -8.97 18.55
CA ILE A 25 6.04 -9.20 19.35
C ILE A 25 5.58 -7.89 20.00
N GLY A 26 4.31 -7.56 19.83
CA GLY A 26 3.71 -6.33 20.35
C GLY A 26 3.74 -5.16 19.35
N GLU A 27 4.47 -5.29 18.24
CA GLU A 27 4.33 -4.39 17.10
C GLU A 27 3.08 -4.73 16.28
N ARG A 28 2.70 -3.81 15.39
CA ARG A 28 1.55 -3.95 14.49
C ARG A 28 1.91 -3.43 13.12
N LEU A 29 1.35 -4.08 12.10
CA LEU A 29 1.41 -3.58 10.73
C LEU A 29 0.51 -2.35 10.58
N GLU A 30 0.98 -1.38 9.83
CA GLU A 30 0.21 -0.24 9.36
C GLU A 30 -0.36 -0.54 7.97
N ALA A 31 -1.59 -0.11 7.72
CA ALA A 31 -2.23 -0.27 6.41
C ALA A 31 -1.70 0.79 5.43
N ASP A 32 -0.90 0.35 4.47
CA ASP A 32 -0.45 1.15 3.33
C ASP A 32 -1.47 1.06 2.19
N HIS A 33 -1.63 2.16 1.44
CA HIS A 33 -2.38 2.10 0.18
C HIS A 33 -1.44 1.61 -0.91
N ILE A 34 -1.82 0.52 -1.57
CA ILE A 34 -1.01 -0.07 -2.62
C ILE A 34 -0.90 0.92 -3.78
N VAL A 35 -2.03 1.37 -4.32
CA VAL A 35 -2.14 2.57 -5.14
C VAL A 35 -2.37 3.75 -4.20
N SER A 36 -1.44 4.71 -4.17
CA SER A 36 -1.48 5.81 -3.21
C SER A 36 -2.75 6.67 -3.35
N MET A 37 -3.21 7.25 -2.24
CA MET A 37 -4.34 8.20 -2.30
C MET A 37 -4.09 9.35 -3.28
N ASP A 38 -2.86 9.87 -3.35
CA ASP A 38 -2.48 10.95 -4.28
C ASP A 38 -2.63 10.53 -5.75
N ARG A 39 -2.38 9.26 -6.06
CA ARG A 39 -2.61 8.70 -7.40
C ARG A 39 -4.09 8.56 -7.69
N ILE A 40 -4.86 8.00 -6.74
CA ILE A 40 -6.31 7.79 -6.88
C ILE A 40 -7.05 9.11 -7.11
N THR A 41 -6.72 10.16 -6.35
CA THR A 41 -7.42 11.46 -6.47
C THR A 41 -7.17 12.17 -7.80
N LYS A 42 -6.19 11.70 -8.59
CA LYS A 42 -5.85 12.19 -9.93
C LYS A 42 -6.36 11.28 -11.05
N MET A 43 -7.02 10.16 -10.72
CA MET A 43 -7.67 9.30 -11.71
C MET A 43 -8.85 10.03 -12.35
N GLU A 44 -9.06 9.79 -13.64
CA GLU A 44 -10.09 10.46 -14.41
C GLU A 44 -11.47 10.16 -13.84
N GLY A 45 -12.28 11.20 -13.61
CA GLY A 45 -13.65 11.07 -13.10
C GLY A 45 -13.74 11.04 -11.58
N PHE A 46 -12.64 10.89 -10.84
CA PHE A 46 -12.66 10.88 -9.38
C PHE A 46 -13.22 12.19 -8.81
N GLU A 47 -12.91 13.32 -9.41
CA GLU A 47 -13.34 14.65 -8.98
C GLU A 47 -14.85 14.85 -9.04
N LYS A 48 -15.53 14.18 -9.98
CA LYS A 48 -16.98 14.28 -10.25
C LYS A 48 -17.82 13.47 -9.25
N MET A 49 -17.21 12.54 -8.54
CA MET A 49 -17.89 11.63 -7.61
C MET A 49 -18.39 12.34 -6.34
N THR A 50 -19.48 11.82 -5.78
CA THR A 50 -19.97 12.21 -4.45
C THR A 50 -18.96 11.84 -3.36
N LEU A 51 -19.06 12.48 -2.17
CA LEU A 51 -18.19 12.16 -1.04
C LEU A 51 -18.25 10.67 -0.66
N LYS A 52 -19.44 10.07 -0.68
CA LYS A 52 -19.62 8.65 -0.35
C LYS A 52 -18.85 7.77 -1.34
N GLN A 53 -19.04 7.98 -2.64
CA GLN A 53 -18.36 7.17 -3.66
C GLN A 53 -16.83 7.38 -3.60
N LYS A 54 -16.36 8.61 -3.35
CA LYS A 54 -14.93 8.90 -3.13
C LYS A 54 -14.37 8.08 -1.97
N LEU A 55 -15.10 8.00 -0.86
CA LEU A 55 -14.73 7.18 0.29
C LEU A 55 -14.76 5.69 -0.04
N ASP A 56 -15.70 5.22 -0.86
CA ASP A 56 -15.78 3.82 -1.29
C ASP A 56 -14.55 3.42 -2.13
N VAL A 57 -14.09 4.29 -3.05
CA VAL A 57 -12.87 4.06 -3.84
C VAL A 57 -11.60 4.15 -2.98
N LEU A 58 -11.48 5.20 -2.15
CA LEU A 58 -10.30 5.40 -1.29
C LEU A 58 -10.15 4.29 -0.25
N ASN A 59 -11.26 3.72 0.20
CA ASN A 59 -11.28 2.58 1.12
C ASN A 59 -11.65 1.28 0.39
N TYR A 60 -11.17 1.09 -0.85
CA TYR A 60 -11.30 -0.21 -1.50
C TYR A 60 -10.42 -1.24 -0.77
N GLU A 61 -11.01 -2.32 -0.24
CA GLU A 61 -10.36 -3.22 0.71
C GLU A 61 -9.07 -3.85 0.15
N GLU A 62 -9.08 -4.24 -1.12
CA GLU A 62 -7.94 -4.90 -1.76
C GLU A 62 -6.77 -3.95 -2.03
N ASN A 63 -7.01 -2.63 -1.95
CA ASN A 63 -5.97 -1.60 -2.09
C ASN A 63 -5.14 -1.40 -0.82
N PHE A 64 -5.27 -2.27 0.19
CA PHE A 64 -4.46 -2.22 1.41
C PHE A 64 -3.49 -3.39 1.52
N ILE A 65 -2.29 -3.10 2.03
CA ILE A 65 -1.34 -4.10 2.49
C ILE A 65 -0.77 -3.70 3.86
N GLY A 66 -0.40 -4.69 4.67
CA GLY A 66 0.30 -4.44 5.92
C GLY A 66 1.79 -4.21 5.69
N LEU A 67 2.30 -3.06 6.13
CA LEU A 67 3.73 -2.77 6.22
C LEU A 67 4.13 -2.56 7.67
N SER A 68 5.38 -2.87 8.03
CA SER A 68 5.91 -2.40 9.32
C SER A 68 5.83 -0.87 9.36
N LYS A 69 5.73 -0.29 10.56
CA LYS A 69 5.74 1.18 10.72
C LYS A 69 6.97 1.83 10.04
N THR A 70 8.12 1.15 10.12
CA THR A 70 9.37 1.58 9.49
C THR A 70 9.27 1.57 7.97
N ALA A 71 8.80 0.47 7.39
CA ALA A 71 8.59 0.32 5.96
C ALA A 71 7.57 1.33 5.42
N ASN A 72 6.43 1.46 6.09
CA ASN A 72 5.36 2.38 5.71
C ASN A 72 5.84 3.84 5.71
N THR A 73 6.55 4.26 6.78
CA THR A 73 7.16 5.59 6.86
C THR A 73 8.22 5.80 5.78
N SER A 74 9.05 4.79 5.49
CA SER A 74 10.09 4.88 4.47
C SER A 74 9.53 5.04 3.06
N LYS A 75 8.44 4.33 2.75
CA LYS A 75 7.76 4.42 1.45
C LYS A 75 7.13 5.81 1.30
N GLY A 76 6.30 6.20 2.26
CA GLY A 76 5.50 7.42 2.17
C GLY A 76 4.55 7.38 0.96
N SER A 77 4.46 8.48 0.21
CA SER A 77 3.60 8.58 -0.98
C SER A 77 4.20 7.99 -2.26
N LYS A 78 5.43 7.48 -2.22
CA LYS A 78 6.09 6.92 -3.41
C LYS A 78 5.36 5.68 -3.91
N SER A 79 5.35 5.49 -5.22
CA SER A 79 5.00 4.20 -5.81
C SER A 79 5.99 3.11 -5.40
N TYR A 80 5.59 1.84 -5.51
CA TYR A 80 6.51 0.72 -5.26
C TYR A 80 7.68 0.71 -6.23
N ARG A 81 7.52 1.26 -7.44
CA ARG A 81 8.63 1.41 -8.41
C ARG A 81 9.68 2.43 -7.95
N GLU A 82 9.24 3.56 -7.41
CA GLU A 82 10.10 4.65 -6.94
C GLU A 82 10.76 4.35 -5.59
N TRP A 83 10.09 3.59 -4.72
CA TRP A 83 10.64 3.20 -3.44
C TRP A 83 11.70 2.09 -3.59
N THR A 84 12.95 2.53 -3.73
CA THR A 84 14.10 1.65 -4.05
C THR A 84 14.94 1.28 -2.83
N ARG A 85 14.91 2.09 -1.77
CA ARG A 85 15.81 1.95 -0.61
C ARG A 85 15.18 2.45 0.68
N TYR A 86 15.47 1.78 1.79
CA TYR A 86 15.37 2.34 3.13
C TYR A 86 16.59 3.22 3.41
N VAL A 87 16.43 4.53 3.25
CA VAL A 87 17.55 5.49 3.21
C VAL A 87 18.35 5.53 4.51
N LYS A 88 17.67 5.45 5.67
CA LYS A 88 18.30 5.62 6.99
C LYS A 88 19.47 4.65 7.23
N GLU A 89 19.36 3.43 6.73
CA GLU A 89 20.37 2.38 6.91
C GLU A 89 20.97 1.89 5.59
N ASN A 90 20.70 2.62 4.50
CA ASN A 90 21.18 2.29 3.16
C ASN A 90 20.82 0.85 2.69
N ILE A 91 19.66 0.32 3.11
CA ILE A 91 19.22 -1.05 2.77
C ILE A 91 18.35 -1.00 1.50
N PRO A 92 18.70 -1.69 0.40
CA PRO A 92 17.81 -1.84 -0.74
C PRO A 92 16.48 -2.49 -0.34
N ILE A 93 15.36 -2.01 -0.87
CA ILE A 93 14.07 -2.70 -0.68
C ILE A 93 14.13 -4.07 -1.33
N SER A 94 13.58 -5.08 -0.67
CA SER A 94 13.54 -6.47 -1.14
C SER A 94 13.05 -6.55 -2.59
N ALA A 95 13.84 -7.17 -3.47
CA ALA A 95 13.54 -7.25 -4.89
C ALA A 95 12.26 -8.06 -5.18
N ASP A 96 12.07 -9.18 -4.48
CA ASP A 96 10.91 -10.06 -4.62
C ASP A 96 9.62 -9.36 -4.15
N PHE A 97 9.70 -8.72 -2.99
CA PHE A 97 8.60 -7.92 -2.46
C PHE A 97 8.25 -6.78 -3.44
N LYS A 98 9.26 -6.02 -3.88
CA LYS A 98 9.08 -4.90 -4.80
C LYS A 98 8.44 -5.34 -6.12
N SER A 99 8.92 -6.43 -6.72
CA SER A 99 8.38 -6.97 -7.97
C SER A 99 6.90 -7.35 -7.82
N THR A 100 6.56 -8.05 -6.74
CA THR A 100 5.18 -8.44 -6.41
C THR A 100 4.28 -7.21 -6.26
N MET A 101 4.76 -6.19 -5.54
CA MET A 101 3.96 -4.99 -5.28
C MET A 101 3.81 -4.10 -6.50
N ILE A 102 4.80 -4.03 -7.40
CA ILE A 102 4.66 -3.30 -8.67
C ILE A 102 3.58 -3.94 -9.55
N ALA A 103 3.54 -5.27 -9.62
CA ALA A 103 2.50 -5.97 -10.38
C ALA A 103 1.12 -5.69 -9.78
N LYS A 104 0.99 -5.83 -8.45
CA LYS A 104 -0.27 -5.58 -7.73
C LYS A 104 -0.74 -4.12 -7.82
N GLU A 105 0.17 -3.15 -7.72
CA GLU A 105 -0.11 -1.72 -7.91
C GLU A 105 -0.68 -1.45 -9.30
N ARG A 106 -0.08 -2.03 -10.35
CA ARG A 106 -0.57 -1.89 -11.72
C ARG A 106 -1.96 -2.53 -11.93
N GLU A 107 -2.19 -3.71 -11.38
CA GLU A 107 -3.50 -4.38 -11.46
C GLU A 107 -4.58 -3.56 -10.74
N LEU A 108 -4.28 -3.08 -9.54
CA LEU A 108 -5.20 -2.27 -8.75
C LEU A 108 -5.47 -0.90 -9.39
N GLU A 109 -4.52 -0.29 -10.09
CA GLU A 109 -4.80 0.94 -10.84
C GLU A 109 -5.94 0.73 -11.85
N VAL A 110 -5.95 -0.40 -12.55
CA VAL A 110 -7.03 -0.75 -13.51
C VAL A 110 -8.35 -1.01 -12.78
N VAL A 111 -8.33 -1.77 -11.68
CA VAL A 111 -9.52 -2.06 -10.88
C VAL A 111 -10.15 -0.79 -10.33
N LEU A 112 -9.35 0.11 -9.78
CA LEU A 112 -9.81 1.38 -9.20
C LEU A 112 -10.34 2.33 -10.27
N GLN A 113 -9.70 2.40 -11.44
CA GLN A 113 -10.24 3.19 -12.55
C GLN A 113 -11.60 2.65 -13.00
N ASN A 114 -11.74 1.34 -13.19
CA ASN A 114 -13.03 0.73 -13.56
C ASN A 114 -14.11 1.00 -12.49
N LEU A 115 -13.75 0.99 -11.21
CA LEU A 115 -14.66 1.32 -10.12
C LEU A 115 -15.10 2.80 -10.20
N ILE A 116 -14.18 3.72 -10.46
CA ILE A 116 -14.50 5.14 -10.67
C ILE A 116 -15.43 5.31 -11.88
N ASP A 117 -15.13 4.64 -13.00
CA ASP A 117 -15.91 4.70 -14.22
C ASP A 117 -17.34 4.18 -13.99
N SER A 118 -17.51 3.18 -13.14
CA SER A 118 -18.85 2.63 -12.80
C SER A 118 -19.75 3.61 -12.03
N PHE A 119 -19.19 4.69 -11.48
CA PHE A 119 -19.94 5.71 -10.74
C PHE A 119 -20.28 6.95 -11.58
N ASN A 120 -19.76 7.05 -12.81
CA ASN A 120 -19.97 8.16 -13.74
C ASN A 120 -20.86 7.74 -14.92
#